data_AF-A0A6V7IBD7-F1
#
_entry.id   AF-A0A6V7IBD7-F1
#
_cell.length_a   1.000
_cell.length_b   1.000
_cell.length_c   1.000
_cell.angle_alpha   90.00
_cell.angle_beta   90.00
_cell.angle_gamma   90.00
#
_symmetry.space_group_name_H-M   'P 1'
#
loop_
_entity.id
_entity.type
_entity.pdbx_description
1 polymer ?
#
loop_
_entity_poly.entity_id
_entity_poly.type
_entity_poly.pdbx_seq_one_letter_code
_entity_poly.pdbx_strand_id
1 'polypeptide(L)' 'NTVVLFNYHSANVDDTCWEKPAEFMPERFLDDNGQLKRRTEFLPFGL' A
#
# COMPACT_ATOMS: atom_id res chain seq x y z
N ASN A 1 -5.99 -16.33 26.07
CA ASN A 1 -5.96 -14.98 25.47
C ASN A 1 -4.82 -14.96 24.47
N THR A 2 -5.08 -14.67 23.20
CA THR A 2 -4.07 -14.73 22.13
C THR A 2 -3.93 -13.35 21.51
N VAL A 3 -2.70 -12.85 21.39
CA VAL A 3 -2.42 -11.55 20.77
C VAL A 3 -2.20 -11.73 19.27
N VAL A 4 -2.81 -10.85 18.47
CA VAL A 4 -2.61 -10.77 17.01
C VAL A 4 -1.91 -9.45 16.70
N LEU A 5 -0.87 -9.51 15.86
CA LEU A 5 -0.07 -8.36 15.44
C LEU A 5 -0.20 -8.17 13.93
N PHE A 6 -0.57 -6.97 13.51
CA PHE A 6 -0.62 -6.61 12.10
C PHE A 6 0.71 -5.99 11.66
N ASN A 7 1.35 -6.58 10.66
CA ASN A 7 2.57 -6.04 10.10
C ASN A 7 2.25 -5.09 8.93
N TYR A 8 1.97 -3.83 9.23
CA TYR A 8 1.65 -2.83 8.21
C TYR A 8 2.82 -2.54 7.27
N HIS A 9 4.07 -2.69 7.75
CA HIS A 9 5.22 -2.56 6.86
C HIS A 9 5.17 -3.62 5.75
N SER A 10 4.90 -4.89 6.10
CA SER A 10 4.80 -5.97 5.11
C SER A 10 3.75 -5.70 4.03
N ALA A 11 2.60 -5.11 4.38
CA ALA A 11 1.57 -4.77 3.40
C ALA A 11 2.00 -3.67 2.42
N ASN A 12 2.86 -2.73 2.83
CA ASN A 12 3.36 -1.67 1.97
C ASN A 12 4.53 -2.13 1.07
N VAL A 13 5.18 -3.25 1.42
CA VAL A 13 6.30 -3.82 0.63
C VAL A 13 5.98 -5.15 -0.06
N ASP A 14 4.71 -5.54 -0.09
CA ASP A 14 4.26 -6.78 -0.72
C ASP A 14 4.25 -6.65 -2.25
N ASP A 15 5.10 -7.44 -2.92
CA ASP A 15 5.24 -7.48 -4.39
C ASP A 15 3.96 -7.97 -5.10
N THR A 16 3.05 -8.65 -4.41
CA THR A 16 1.77 -9.08 -4.98
C THR A 16 0.74 -7.95 -5.03
N CYS A 17 0.91 -6.93 -4.19
CA CYS A 17 0.04 -5.77 -4.08
C CYS A 17 0.59 -4.54 -4.80
N TRP A 18 1.92 -4.40 -4.82
CA TRP A 18 2.63 -3.22 -5.32
C TRP A 18 3.66 -3.61 -6.37
N GLU A 19 3.65 -2.91 -7.50
CA GLU A 19 4.75 -3.00 -8.46
C GLU A 19 5.97 -2.27 -7.88
N LYS A 20 7.16 -2.90 -7.87
CA LYS A 20 8.41 -2.27 -7.38
C LYS A 20 8.24 -1.56 -6.03
N PRO A 21 7.81 -2.25 -4.95
CA PRO A 21 7.46 -1.61 -3.68
C PRO A 21 8.63 -0.88 -3.00
N ALA A 22 9.86 -1.29 -3.29
CA ALA A 22 11.07 -0.66 -2.76
C ALA A 22 11.41 0.69 -3.46
N GLU A 23 10.77 1.01 -4.58
CA GLU A 23 10.99 2.26 -5.32
C GLU A 23 9.96 3.32 -4.92
N PHE A 24 10.43 4.56 -4.68
CA PHE A 24 9.54 5.71 -4.51
C PHE A 24 8.92 6.09 -5.86
N MET A 25 7.65 5.72 -6.08
CA MET A 25 6.90 6.02 -7.31
C MET A 25 5.55 6.66 -6.98
N PRO A 26 5.45 8.00 -6.86
CA PRO A 26 4.20 8.71 -6.56
C PRO A 26 3.07 8.43 -7.55
N GLU A 27 3.42 8.14 -8.81
CA GLU A 27 2.49 7.91 -9.92
C GLU A 27 1.57 6.70 -9.66
N ARG A 28 1.96 5.75 -8.79
CA ARG A 28 1.13 4.58 -8.44
C ARG A 28 -0.18 4.94 -7.73
N PHE A 29 -0.27 6.17 -7.21
CA PHE A 29 -1.44 6.74 -6.57
C PHE A 29 -2.28 7.59 -7.52
N LEU A 30 -1.93 7.64 -8.81
CA LEU A 30 -2.68 8.36 -9.84
C LEU A 30 -3.36 7.38 -10.82
N ASP A 31 -4.43 7.82 -11.45
CA ASP A 31 -5.01 7.18 -12.64
C ASP A 31 -4.44 7.76 -13.94
N ASP A 32 -4.89 7.25 -15.08
CA ASP A 32 -4.41 7.68 -16.41
C ASP A 32 -4.69 9.16 -16.73
N ASN A 33 -5.63 9.79 -16.01
CA ASN A 33 -5.94 11.22 -16.13
C ASN A 33 -5.18 12.08 -15.11
N GLY A 34 -4.29 11.47 -14.31
CA GLY A 34 -3.55 12.14 -13.25
C GLY A 34 -4.39 12.46 -12.01
N GLN A 35 -5.57 11.87 -11.85
CA GLN A 35 -6.39 12.05 -10.65
C GLN A 35 -5.98 11.04 -9.56
N LEU A 36 -6.20 11.40 -8.31
CA LEU A 36 -5.89 10.51 -7.18
C LEU A 36 -6.73 9.23 -7.25
N LYS A 37 -6.04 8.10 -7.38
CA LYS A 37 -6.62 6.76 -7.34
C LYS A 37 -6.51 6.19 -5.94
N ARG A 38 -7.65 5.88 -5.33
CA ARG A 38 -7.70 5.20 -4.03
C ARG A 38 -7.29 3.73 -4.20
N ARG A 39 -6.44 3.25 -3.30
CA ARG A 39 -6.03 1.83 -3.23
C ARG A 39 -6.43 1.22 -1.90
N THR A 40 -6.94 0.00 -1.95
CA THR A 40 -7.39 -0.77 -0.78
C THR A 40 -6.22 -1.27 0.08
N GLU A 41 -5.07 -1.44 -0.55
CA GLU A 41 -3.82 -1.92 0.06
C GLU A 41 -3.11 -0.80 0.84
N PHE A 42 -3.49 0.46 0.63
CA PHE A 42 -2.91 1.62 1.29
C PHE A 42 -3.61 1.92 2.62
N LEU A 43 -3.00 1.46 3.72
CA LEU A 43 -3.54 1.56 5.08
C LEU A 43 -2.56 2.31 6.03
N PRO A 44 -2.28 3.60 5.79
CA PRO A 44 -1.30 4.36 6.59
C PRO A 44 -1.72 4.58 8.04
N PHE A 45 -3.00 4.41 8.36
CA PHE A 45 -3.56 4.61 9.70
C PHE A 45 -4.18 3.33 10.29
N GLY A 46 -3.86 2.16 9.69
CA GLY A 46 -4.46 0.88 10.07
C GLY A 46 -5.88 0.68 9.55
N LEU A 47 -6.53 -0.36 10.08
CA LEU A 47 -7.96 -0.68 9.90
C LEU A 47 -8.77 -0.20 11.11
#